data_AF-A0A1F6D287-F1
#
_entry.id   AF-A0A1F6D287-F1
#
_cell.length_a   1.000
_cell.length_b   1.000
_cell.length_c   1.000
_cell.angle_alpha   90.00
_cell.angle_beta   90.00
_cell.angle_gamma   90.00
#
_symmetry.space_group_name_H-M   'P 1'
#
loop_
_entity.id
_entity.type
_entity.pdbx_description
1 polymer ?
#
loop_
_entity_poly.entity_id
_entity_poly.type
_entity_poly.pdbx_seq_one_letter_code
_entity_poly.pdbx_strand_id
1 'polypeptide(L)'
;MFKDRFVKVMLVVIALLLAANLIQENVTIRPVFAASSSEPPSGAPASIASSGSTVWILVGNYLFYAKVDQYNRIEVFGPEKLKF
;
A
#
# COMPACT_ATOMS: atom_id res chain seq x y z
N MET A 1 -3.98 38.63 28.54
CA MET A 1 -2.52 38.33 28.47
C MET A 1 -2.20 36.82 28.53
N PHE A 2 -2.74 36.03 29.47
CA PHE A 2 -2.49 34.57 29.51
C PHE A 2 -3.20 33.80 28.38
N LYS A 3 -4.44 34.22 28.04
CA LYS A 3 -5.26 33.63 26.99
C LYS A 3 -4.62 33.76 25.59
N ASP A 4 -4.00 34.90 25.30
CA ASP A 4 -3.33 35.17 24.02
C ASP A 4 -2.08 34.32 23.82
N ARG A 5 -1.33 34.05 24.90
CA ARG A 5 -0.16 33.16 24.86
C ARG A 5 -0.59 31.71 24.70
N PHE A 6 -1.66 31.30 25.37
CA PHE A 6 -2.22 29.95 25.25
C PHE A 6 -2.71 29.66 23.82
N VAL A 7 -3.44 30.59 23.21
CA VAL A 7 -3.94 30.44 21.82
C VAL A 7 -2.79 30.33 20.82
N LYS A 8 -1.73 31.13 20.98
CA LYS A 8 -0.54 31.05 20.11
C LYS A 8 0.18 29.72 20.24
N VAL A 9 0.34 29.21 21.47
CA VAL A 9 0.96 27.90 21.70
C VAL A 9 0.09 26.79 21.11
N MET A 10 -1.23 26.84 21.30
CA MET A 10 -2.17 25.88 20.71
C MET A 10 -2.12 25.87 19.18
N LEU A 11 -2.05 27.04 18.54
CA LEU A 11 -1.90 27.15 17.09
C LEU A 11 -0.59 26.54 16.60
N VAL A 12 0.51 26.74 17.33
CA VAL A 12 1.81 26.12 16.99
C VAL A 12 1.73 24.60 17.13
N VAL A 13 1.08 24.08 18.18
CA VAL A 13 0.89 22.64 18.39
C VAL A 13 0.02 22.03 17.30
N ILE A 14 -1.08 22.69 16.93
CA ILE A 14 -1.97 22.26 15.84
C ILE A 14 -1.20 22.26 14.51
N ALA A 15 -0.43 23.31 14.22
CA ALA A 15 0.41 23.37 13.01
C ALA A 15 1.46 22.26 12.99
N LEU A 16 2.08 21.95 14.13
CA LEU A 16 3.03 20.83 14.25
C LEU A 16 2.34 19.47 14.00
N LEU A 17 1.14 19.28 14.55
CA LEU A 17 0.36 18.06 14.37
C LEU A 17 -0.10 17.89 12.91
N LEU A 18 -0.54 18.97 12.25
CA LEU A 18 -0.90 18.92 10.83
C LEU A 18 0.33 18.64 9.97
N ALA A 19 1.47 19.28 10.24
CA ALA A 19 2.71 19.00 9.51
C ALA A 19 3.16 17.55 9.70
N ALA A 20 3.08 17.00 10.92
CA ALA A 20 3.37 15.60 11.20
C ALA A 20 2.41 14.65 10.46
N ASN A 21 1.13 15.03 10.34
CA ASN A 21 0.13 14.22 9.65
C ASN A 21 0.23 14.31 8.11
N LEU A 22 0.81 15.40 7.55
CA LEU A 22 1.15 15.49 6.13
C LEU A 22 2.37 14.64 5.74
N ILE A 23 3.18 14.24 6.72
CA ILE A 23 4.32 13.33 6.55
C ILE A 23 3.89 11.87 6.78
N GLN A 24 2.58 11.59 6.96
CA GLN A 24 2.09 10.24 6.67
C GLN A 24 2.28 10.03 5.18
N GLU A 25 3.47 9.50 4.86
CA GLU A 25 3.85 8.99 3.58
C GLU A 25 2.60 8.33 3.00
N ASN A 26 2.16 8.85 1.86
CA ASN A 26 1.31 8.12 0.96
C ASN A 26 2.10 6.86 0.63
N VAL A 27 2.00 5.84 1.52
CA VAL A 27 2.46 4.48 1.30
C VAL A 27 1.50 3.99 0.24
N THR A 28 1.74 4.48 -0.97
CA THR A 28 1.29 3.85 -2.18
C THR A 28 2.02 2.53 -2.08
N ILE A 29 1.30 1.51 -1.62
CA ILE A 29 1.68 0.13 -1.82
C ILE A 29 1.68 0.02 -3.34
N ARG A 30 2.79 0.40 -3.98
CA ARG A 30 3.15 -0.10 -5.28
C ARG A 30 3.52 -1.53 -4.95
N PRO A 31 2.65 -2.52 -5.19
CA PRO A 31 3.12 -3.89 -5.17
C PRO A 31 4.36 -3.89 -6.08
N VAL A 32 5.48 -4.34 -5.53
CA VAL A 32 6.70 -4.60 -6.29
C VAL A 32 6.31 -5.71 -7.25
N PHE A 33 5.77 -5.30 -8.40
CA PHE A 33 5.55 -6.17 -9.53
C PHE A 33 6.94 -6.62 -9.96
N ALA A 34 7.24 -7.86 -9.64
CA ALA A 34 8.14 -8.72 -10.39
C ALA A 34 9.52 -8.11 -10.73
N ALA A 35 10.43 -8.16 -9.76
CA ALA A 35 11.86 -8.36 -10.07
C ALA A 35 12.18 -9.85 -10.32
N SER A 36 11.17 -10.68 -10.61
CA SER A 36 11.37 -12.04 -11.13
C SER A 36 11.46 -11.95 -12.65
N SER A 37 12.54 -12.50 -13.20
CA SER A 37 12.99 -12.55 -14.60
C SER A 37 12.02 -13.11 -15.65
N SER A 38 10.72 -13.11 -15.39
CA SER A 38 9.64 -13.41 -16.31
C SER A 38 8.67 -12.23 -16.24
N GLU A 39 9.01 -11.14 -16.95
CA GLU A 39 8.10 -10.01 -17.14
C GLU A 39 6.74 -10.55 -17.60
N PRO A 40 5.64 -10.28 -16.86
CA PRO A 40 4.33 -10.51 -17.41
C PRO A 40 4.23 -9.72 -18.73
N PRO A 41 3.61 -10.28 -19.78
CA PRO A 41 3.59 -9.64 -21.08
C PRO A 41 3.05 -8.21 -20.94
N SER A 42 3.88 -7.22 -21.27
CA SER A 42 3.50 -5.81 -21.28
C SER A 42 2.23 -5.66 -22.14
N GLY A 43 1.11 -5.29 -21.52
CA GLY A 43 -0.20 -5.17 -22.19
C GLY A 43 -1.17 -6.34 -21.98
N ALA A 44 -0.82 -7.35 -21.18
CA ALA A 44 -1.77 -8.38 -20.79
C ALA A 44 -2.87 -7.83 -19.87
N PRO A 45 -4.12 -8.31 -19.99
CA PRO A 45 -5.18 -7.90 -19.09
C PRO A 45 -4.80 -8.24 -17.65
N ALA A 46 -4.88 -7.23 -16.79
CA ALA A 46 -4.71 -7.37 -15.36
C ALA A 46 -6.08 -7.36 -14.68
N SER A 47 -6.33 -8.31 -13.79
CA SER A 47 -7.52 -8.34 -12.94
C SER A 47 -7.09 -8.42 -11.49
N ILE A 48 -7.72 -7.59 -10.65
CA ILE A 48 -7.45 -7.55 -9.21
C ILE A 48 -8.74 -7.94 -8.49
N ALA A 49 -8.63 -8.89 -7.58
CA ALA A 49 -9.70 -9.26 -6.66
C ALA A 49 -9.18 -9.21 -5.23
N SER A 50 -10.03 -8.83 -4.27
CA SER A 50 -9.68 -8.83 -2.86
C SER A 50 -10.81 -9.40 -2.00
N SER A 51 -10.44 -10.02 -0.90
CA SER A 51 -11.36 -10.52 0.11
C SER A 51 -10.70 -10.43 1.49
N GLY A 52 -11.22 -9.55 2.33
CA GLY A 52 -10.66 -9.28 3.66
C GLY A 52 -9.20 -8.86 3.59
N SER A 53 -8.33 -9.59 4.27
CA SER A 53 -6.88 -9.35 4.32
C SER A 53 -6.11 -9.98 3.15
N THR A 54 -6.81 -10.41 2.10
CA THR A 54 -6.23 -11.16 0.98
C THR A 54 -6.49 -10.47 -0.35
N VAL A 55 -5.47 -10.45 -1.22
CA VAL A 55 -5.50 -9.86 -2.56
C VAL A 55 -4.95 -10.85 -3.58
N TRP A 56 -5.62 -10.99 -4.71
CA TRP A 56 -5.17 -11.73 -5.88
C TRP A 56 -4.99 -10.79 -7.06
N ILE A 57 -3.89 -10.95 -7.78
CA ILE A 57 -3.64 -10.21 -9.01
C ILE A 57 -3.39 -11.23 -10.11
N LEU A 58 -4.22 -11.23 -11.14
CA LEU A 58 -4.05 -12.04 -12.33
C LEU A 58 -3.52 -11.15 -13.46
N VAL A 59 -2.37 -11.48 -14.05
CA VAL A 59 -1.81 -10.77 -15.21
C VAL A 59 -1.56 -11.79 -16.32
N GLY A 60 -2.44 -11.81 -17.33
CA GLY A 60 -2.45 -12.88 -18.33
C GLY A 60 -2.64 -14.26 -17.67
N ASN A 61 -1.64 -15.14 -17.76
CA ASN A 61 -1.65 -16.45 -17.11
C ASN A 61 -0.84 -16.50 -15.81
N TYR A 62 -0.43 -15.35 -15.26
CA TYR A 62 0.33 -15.28 -14.02
C TYR A 62 -0.56 -14.85 -12.86
N LEU A 63 -0.65 -15.67 -11.82
CA LEU A 63 -1.35 -15.37 -10.59
C LEU A 63 -0.35 -14.93 -9.52
N PHE A 64 -0.62 -13.80 -8.92
CA PHE A 64 0.04 -13.29 -7.72
C PHE A 64 -0.96 -13.28 -6.57
N TYR A 65 -0.46 -13.58 -5.39
CA TYR A 65 -1.25 -13.64 -4.17
C TYR A 65 -0.57 -12.82 -3.09
N ALA A 66 -1.31 -11.96 -2.40
CA ALA A 66 -0.82 -11.23 -1.25
C ALA A 66 -1.76 -11.41 -0.07
N LYS A 67 -1.21 -11.73 1.10
CA LYS A 67 -1.95 -11.84 2.35
C LYS A 67 -1.36 -10.87 3.37
N VAL A 68 -2.24 -10.15 4.04
CA VAL A 68 -1.89 -9.33 5.19
C VAL A 68 -2.19 -10.14 6.45
N ASP A 69 -1.17 -10.37 7.26
CA ASP A 69 -1.29 -11.02 8.56
C ASP A 69 -1.75 -10.02 9.65
N GLN A 70 -2.19 -10.54 10.79
CA GLN A 70 -2.68 -9.79 11.95
C GLN A 70 -1.66 -8.79 12.51
N TYR A 71 -0.36 -9.02 12.24
CA TYR A 71 0.75 -8.14 12.63
C TYR A 71 1.13 -7.13 11.54
N ASN A 72 0.23 -6.87 10.59
CA ASN A 72 0.44 -5.96 9.46
C ASN A 72 1.62 -6.37 8.56
N ARG A 73 1.97 -7.66 8.57
CA ARG A 73 2.99 -8.25 7.71
C ARG A 73 2.35 -8.64 6.38
N ILE A 74 2.91 -8.14 5.29
CA ILE A 74 2.45 -8.47 3.93
C ILE A 74 3.31 -9.64 3.43
N GLU A 75 2.67 -10.77 3.18
CA GLU A 75 3.28 -11.93 2.53
C GLU A 75 2.82 -11.98 1.07
N VAL A 76 3.78 -11.95 0.14
CA VAL A 76 3.51 -12.00 -1.31
C VAL A 76 4.01 -13.33 -1.85
N PHE A 77 3.16 -13.98 -2.65
CA PHE A 77 3.40 -15.29 -3.24
C PHE A 77 3.18 -15.21 -4.76
N GLY A 78 3.93 -16.03 -5.50
CA GLY A 78 3.93 -16.06 -6.97
C GLY A 78 5.18 -15.42 -7.60
N PRO A 79 5.20 -15.20 -8.92
CA PRO A 79 4.11 -15.53 -9.85
C PRO A 79 3.92 -17.04 -10.05
N GLU A 80 2.68 -17.51 -9.95
CA GLU A 80 2.30 -18.85 -10.36
C GLU A 80 1.76 -18.83 -11.79
N LYS A 81 2.32 -19.65 -12.68
CA LYS A 81 1.84 -19.75 -14.06
C LYS A 81 0.69 -20.74 -14.14
N LEU A 82 -0.50 -20.24 -14.43
CA LEU A 82 -1.70 -21.04 -14.63
C LEU A 82 -1.59 -21.80 -15.96
N LYS A 83 -1.79 -23.12 -15.89
CA LYS A 83 -1.89 -24.02 -17.05
C LYS A 83 -3.37 -24.30 -17.25
N PHE A 84 -3.98 -23.66 -18.25
CA PHE A 84 -5.34 -23.93 -18.70
C PHE A 84 -5.29 -24.72 -20.00
#